data_AF-A0A535XAN5-F1
#
_entry.id   AF-A0A535XAN5-F1
#
_cell.length_a   1.000
_cell.length_b   1.000
_cell.length_c   1.000
_cell.angle_alpha   90.00
_cell.angle_beta   90.00
_cell.angle_gamma   90.00
#
_symmetry.space_group_name_H-M   'P 1'
#
loop_
_entity.id
_entity.type
_entity.pdbx_description
1 polymer ?
#
loop_
_entity_poly.entity_id
_entity_poly.type
_entity_poly.pdbx_seq_one_letter_code
_entity_poly.pdbx_strand_id
1 'polypeptide(L)'
;MLQSRCGGVLLIALALMLAPTQASAEDRGGATEIPVFYTLVEGDHETNQLLAHLGISGPDAFREMLLWNPQLHNIYGLTPGTRLRVPGFGPRPACPAFETDYSKWKIIGSHTSRFVGSPRERVTNIIASANSVNNFFNNAAHPYIAPRDSLSLIYLLGEISTRTGYTWGKAIGFENGELIDVPAIGGGICQLPSTVFPAAAKAGLDIVERTSHAYFPYFYWGYPEGFGFDATVAPPWGPDLVIRNLYDHPVRLFARVDTNAQTLTIEVWAPPELKPFHVEIDGPYLYSAGTYIPTAQAGWVWWSARAVVSQKVWVDGSMWNRPFWSSYRRDPHW
;
A
#
# COMPACT_ATOMS: atom_id res chain seq x y z
N MET A 1 43.07 -41.38 -41.68
CA MET A 1 44.24 -40.82 -42.39
C MET A 1 43.92 -39.36 -42.69
N LEU A 2 44.48 -38.45 -41.90
CA LEU A 2 45.65 -37.63 -42.23
C LEU A 2 45.42 -36.60 -43.35
N GLN A 3 45.58 -35.33 -42.93
CA GLN A 3 46.24 -34.21 -43.60
C GLN A 3 45.51 -33.38 -44.68
N SER A 4 44.96 -32.27 -44.20
CA SER A 4 45.37 -30.87 -44.50
C SER A 4 45.98 -30.54 -45.87
N ARG A 5 45.43 -29.51 -46.53
CA ARG A 5 46.24 -28.40 -47.09
C ARG A 5 45.54 -27.04 -46.94
N CYS A 6 46.35 -26.10 -46.44
CA CYS A 6 46.08 -24.68 -46.29
C CYS A 6 45.81 -23.96 -47.61
N GLY A 7 45.04 -22.87 -47.52
CA GLY A 7 45.04 -21.77 -48.46
C GLY A 7 44.33 -20.58 -47.81
N GLY A 8 45.10 -19.69 -47.18
CA GLY A 8 44.56 -18.52 -46.50
C GLY A 8 44.16 -17.43 -47.49
N VAL A 9 43.07 -16.72 -47.19
CA VAL A 9 42.87 -15.32 -47.56
C VAL A 9 42.16 -14.63 -46.40
N LEU A 10 42.81 -13.59 -45.92
CA LEU A 10 42.39 -12.60 -44.93
C LEU A 10 41.26 -11.74 -45.52
N LEU A 11 40.14 -11.54 -44.82
CA LEU A 11 39.31 -10.33 -44.96
C LEU A 11 38.29 -10.18 -43.80
N ILE A 12 38.68 -9.30 -42.87
CA ILE A 12 37.93 -8.21 -42.22
C ILE A 12 36.65 -8.55 -41.43
N ALA A 13 36.76 -8.20 -40.15
CA ALA A 13 35.81 -8.20 -39.05
C ALA A 13 34.42 -7.58 -39.32
N LEU A 14 33.40 -8.23 -38.74
CA LEU A 14 32.34 -7.55 -37.99
C LEU A 14 31.74 -8.51 -36.95
N ALA A 15 32.33 -8.57 -35.76
CA ALA A 15 31.74 -9.29 -34.64
C ALA A 15 30.74 -8.36 -33.93
N LEU A 16 29.44 -8.60 -34.15
CA LEU A 16 28.39 -8.12 -33.24
C LEU A 16 28.55 -8.88 -31.91
N MET A 17 29.27 -8.28 -30.96
CA MET A 17 29.17 -8.65 -29.56
C MET A 17 28.04 -7.82 -28.93
N LEU A 18 26.86 -8.41 -28.82
CA LEU A 18 25.82 -7.93 -27.92
C LEU A 18 26.32 -8.16 -26.48
N ALA A 19 26.96 -7.16 -25.91
CA ALA A 19 27.15 -7.10 -24.46
C ALA A 19 25.81 -6.67 -23.84
N PRO A 20 25.29 -7.38 -22.82
CA PRO A 20 24.19 -6.86 -22.03
C PRO A 20 24.72 -5.67 -21.23
N THR A 21 24.24 -4.46 -21.53
CA THR A 21 24.48 -3.31 -20.67
C THR A 21 23.76 -3.56 -19.34
N GLN A 22 24.54 -3.85 -18.30
CA GLN A 22 24.07 -3.80 -16.92
C GLN A 22 23.55 -2.38 -16.65
N ALA A 23 22.33 -2.29 -16.12
CA ALA A 23 21.82 -1.06 -15.55
C ALA A 23 22.70 -0.69 -14.34
N SER A 24 23.62 0.24 -14.55
CA SER A 24 24.31 0.93 -13.46
C SER A 24 23.37 2.03 -12.96
N ALA A 25 22.75 1.76 -11.82
CA ALA A 25 22.21 2.79 -10.97
C ALA A 25 23.36 3.33 -10.12
N GLU A 26 24.10 4.31 -10.63
CA GLU A 26 24.99 5.12 -9.79
C GLU A 26 25.24 6.49 -10.42
N ASP A 27 25.01 7.51 -9.60
CA ASP A 27 25.43 8.91 -9.71
C ASP A 27 24.89 9.75 -10.89
N ARG A 28 23.67 10.30 -10.73
CA ARG A 28 23.25 11.53 -11.45
C ARG A 28 23.68 12.80 -10.69
N GLY A 29 24.87 12.78 -10.10
CA GLY A 29 25.54 13.96 -9.57
C GLY A 29 26.55 14.49 -10.59
N GLY A 30 26.18 15.53 -11.34
CA GLY A 30 27.18 16.31 -12.08
C GLY A 30 26.77 16.87 -13.43
N ALA A 31 25.81 17.80 -13.46
CA ALA A 31 25.78 18.93 -14.39
C ALA A 31 24.62 19.85 -13.99
N THR A 32 24.78 21.15 -14.19
CA THR A 32 23.73 22.17 -14.08
C THR A 32 22.65 21.95 -15.14
N GLU A 33 21.87 20.88 -15.02
CA GLU A 33 20.71 20.64 -15.85
C GLU A 33 19.56 21.54 -15.40
N ILE A 34 19.03 22.31 -16.36
CA ILE A 34 17.89 23.18 -16.15
C ILE A 34 16.66 22.28 -15.89
N PRO A 35 15.84 22.57 -14.86
CA PRO A 35 14.63 21.82 -14.62
C PRO A 35 13.73 21.80 -15.86
N VAL A 36 13.30 20.59 -16.25
CA VAL A 36 12.33 20.39 -17.33
C VAL A 36 10.95 20.26 -16.71
N PHE A 37 9.95 20.87 -17.37
CA PHE A 37 8.56 20.82 -16.94
C PHE A 37 7.68 20.26 -18.04
N TYR A 38 6.73 19.42 -17.64
CA TYR A 38 5.63 18.91 -18.44
C TYR A 38 4.34 19.64 -18.05
N THR A 39 3.54 20.01 -19.04
CA THR A 39 2.24 20.65 -18.83
C THR A 39 1.17 19.60 -19.04
N LEU A 40 0.31 19.39 -18.04
CA LEU A 40 -0.73 18.39 -18.11
C LEU A 40 -1.67 18.64 -19.29
N VAL A 41 -2.07 17.55 -19.93
CA VAL A 41 -3.02 17.49 -21.03
C VAL A 41 -4.26 16.71 -20.62
N GLU A 42 -5.27 16.70 -21.49
CA GLU A 42 -6.46 15.87 -21.28
C GLU A 42 -6.07 14.39 -21.20
N GLY A 43 -6.61 13.65 -20.21
CA GLY A 43 -6.24 12.25 -19.93
C GLY A 43 -5.23 12.05 -18.79
N ASP A 44 -4.49 13.09 -18.37
CA ASP A 44 -3.50 12.98 -17.28
C ASP A 44 -4.08 12.75 -15.88
N HIS A 45 -5.41 12.69 -15.76
CA HIS A 45 -6.08 12.21 -14.56
C HIS A 45 -5.91 10.69 -14.37
N GLU A 46 -5.55 9.95 -15.43
CA GLU A 46 -5.14 8.55 -15.33
C GLU A 46 -3.65 8.46 -14.99
N THR A 47 -3.34 7.95 -13.80
CA THR A 47 -1.96 7.86 -13.29
C THR A 47 -0.99 7.21 -14.28
N ASN A 48 -1.36 6.08 -14.89
CA ASN A 48 -0.47 5.38 -15.83
C ASN A 48 -0.21 6.20 -17.11
N GLN A 49 -1.20 6.95 -17.59
CA GLN A 49 -1.04 7.83 -18.75
C GLN A 49 -0.12 9.01 -18.40
N LEU A 50 -0.34 9.63 -17.23
CA LEU A 50 0.53 10.70 -16.73
C LEU A 50 1.99 10.25 -16.59
N LEU A 51 2.23 9.07 -16.00
CA LEU A 51 3.58 8.51 -15.89
C LEU A 51 4.21 8.27 -17.27
N ALA A 52 3.44 7.73 -18.22
CA ALA A 52 3.91 7.52 -19.60
C ALA A 52 4.26 8.85 -20.29
N HIS A 53 3.43 9.89 -20.15
CA HIS A 53 3.70 11.23 -20.71
C HIS A 53 4.91 11.92 -20.07
N LEU A 54 5.12 11.70 -18.78
CA LEU A 54 6.33 12.13 -18.08
C LEU A 54 7.58 11.31 -18.46
N GLY A 55 7.43 10.25 -19.27
CA GLY A 55 8.52 9.39 -19.71
C GLY A 55 9.13 8.56 -18.58
N ILE A 56 8.39 8.36 -17.48
CA ILE A 56 8.83 7.61 -16.31
C ILE A 56 8.17 6.24 -16.29
N SER A 57 9.00 5.22 -16.05
CA SER A 57 8.58 3.82 -16.03
C SER A 57 9.33 3.08 -14.92
N GLY A 58 8.88 1.89 -14.58
CA GLY A 58 9.44 1.09 -13.49
C GLY A 58 8.53 1.03 -12.26
N PRO A 59 8.90 0.19 -11.28
CA PRO A 59 8.04 -0.15 -10.15
C PRO A 59 7.73 1.07 -9.25
N ASP A 60 8.62 2.06 -9.21
CA ASP A 60 8.52 3.23 -8.33
C ASP A 60 8.26 4.55 -9.07
N ALA A 61 7.84 4.51 -10.35
CA ALA A 61 7.68 5.70 -11.18
C ALA A 61 6.79 6.78 -10.53
N PHE A 62 5.74 6.37 -9.81
CA PHE A 62 4.88 7.33 -9.11
C PHE A 62 5.54 7.96 -7.88
N ARG A 63 6.30 7.17 -7.11
CA ARG A 63 7.11 7.69 -6.00
C ARG A 63 8.10 8.72 -6.52
N GLU A 64 8.77 8.43 -7.64
CA GLU A 64 9.65 9.40 -8.30
C GLU A 64 8.88 10.66 -8.72
N MET A 65 7.74 10.53 -9.38
CA MET A 65 6.92 11.69 -9.76
C MET A 65 6.64 12.63 -8.57
N LEU A 66 6.21 12.10 -7.43
CA LEU A 66 5.87 12.89 -6.26
C LEU A 66 7.09 13.51 -5.59
N LEU A 67 8.21 12.79 -5.51
CA LEU A 67 9.46 13.32 -4.96
C LEU A 67 9.96 14.54 -5.74
N TRP A 68 9.72 14.56 -7.05
CA TRP A 68 10.09 15.68 -7.92
C TRP A 68 9.04 16.80 -7.95
N ASN A 69 7.84 16.55 -7.42
CA ASN A 69 6.70 17.47 -7.38
C ASN A 69 6.06 17.53 -5.98
N PRO A 70 6.78 18.04 -4.96
CA PRO A 70 6.32 18.03 -3.58
C PRO A 70 5.02 18.82 -3.36
N GLN A 71 4.72 19.78 -4.23
CA GLN A 71 3.48 20.56 -4.21
C GLN A 71 2.21 19.73 -4.46
N LEU A 72 2.35 18.47 -4.89
CA LEU A 72 1.20 17.59 -5.16
C LEU A 72 0.66 16.97 -3.88
N HIS A 73 -0.37 17.59 -3.33
CA HIS A 73 -1.11 17.09 -2.18
C HIS A 73 -2.44 16.44 -2.56
N ASN A 74 -3.07 16.93 -3.63
CA ASN A 74 -4.28 16.32 -4.20
C ASN A 74 -3.95 15.73 -5.59
N ILE A 75 -3.46 14.49 -5.60
CA ILE A 75 -3.11 13.78 -6.84
C ILE A 75 -4.31 13.51 -7.75
N TYR A 76 -5.53 13.68 -7.25
CA TYR A 76 -6.77 13.49 -8.01
C TYR A 76 -7.41 14.81 -8.45
N GLY A 77 -6.86 15.93 -8.02
CA GLY A 77 -7.25 17.28 -8.43
C GLY A 77 -6.36 17.86 -9.52
N LEU A 78 -5.55 17.02 -10.18
CA LEU A 78 -4.69 17.43 -11.29
C LEU A 78 -5.55 17.87 -12.48
N THR A 79 -5.29 19.08 -12.98
CA THR A 79 -6.03 19.67 -14.10
C THR A 79 -5.11 19.91 -15.32
N PRO A 80 -5.64 19.78 -16.56
CA PRO A 80 -4.92 20.19 -17.75
C PRO A 80 -4.39 21.62 -17.62
N GLY A 81 -3.16 21.85 -18.07
CA GLY A 81 -2.44 23.12 -17.92
C GLY A 81 -1.57 23.22 -16.66
N THR A 82 -1.75 22.33 -15.67
CA THR A 82 -0.85 22.25 -14.50
C THR A 82 0.56 21.89 -14.96
N ARG A 83 1.59 22.58 -14.43
CA ARG A 83 3.00 22.28 -14.77
C ARG A 83 3.64 21.41 -13.69
N LEU A 84 4.15 20.25 -14.09
CA LEU A 84 4.93 19.33 -13.26
C LEU A 84 6.38 19.30 -13.69
N ARG A 85 7.30 19.21 -12.74
CA ARG A 85 8.70 18.91 -13.02
C ARG A 85 8.82 17.46 -13.49
N VAL A 86 9.58 17.23 -14.57
CA VAL A 86 9.88 15.89 -15.07
C VAL A 86 10.94 15.24 -14.18
N PRO A 87 10.69 14.05 -13.60
CA PRO A 87 11.67 13.37 -12.77
C PRO A 87 12.97 13.06 -13.51
N GLY A 88 14.09 13.18 -12.80
CA GLY A 88 15.41 12.82 -13.31
C GLY A 88 16.11 13.90 -14.13
N PHE A 89 15.49 15.07 -14.33
CA PHE A 89 16.08 16.23 -15.03
C PHE A 89 16.32 17.40 -14.08
N GLY A 90 17.60 17.76 -13.90
CA GLY A 90 18.02 18.80 -12.95
C GLY A 90 18.28 18.28 -11.53
N PRO A 91 18.52 19.18 -10.56
CA PRO A 91 18.78 18.76 -9.19
C PRO A 91 17.51 18.15 -8.57
N ARG A 92 17.65 16.93 -8.05
CA ARG A 92 16.60 16.25 -7.28
C ARG A 92 16.23 17.11 -6.07
N PRO A 93 14.94 17.36 -5.79
CA PRO A 93 14.55 18.07 -4.58
C PRO A 93 15.08 17.37 -3.33
N ALA A 94 15.69 18.14 -2.43
CA ALA A 94 16.11 17.62 -1.15
C ALA A 94 14.87 17.38 -0.27
N CYS A 95 14.80 16.21 0.37
CA CYS A 95 13.88 16.04 1.48
C CYS A 95 14.44 16.81 2.68
N PRO A 96 13.63 17.62 3.38
CA PRO A 96 14.11 18.29 4.58
C PRO A 96 14.47 17.24 5.64
N ALA A 97 15.43 17.57 6.49
CA ALA A 97 15.71 16.76 7.67
C ALA A 97 14.54 16.90 8.66
N PHE A 98 14.18 15.80 9.32
CA PHE A 98 13.08 15.77 10.29
C PHE A 98 13.58 15.44 11.70
N GLU A 99 12.89 15.94 12.71
CA GLU A 99 13.16 15.57 14.10
C GLU A 99 12.88 14.08 14.31
N THR A 100 13.86 13.36 14.81
CA THR A 100 13.80 11.92 15.08
C THR A 100 13.44 11.59 16.53
N ASP A 101 13.06 12.59 17.32
CA ASP A 101 12.54 12.39 18.67
C ASP A 101 11.06 11.94 18.60
N TYR A 102 10.87 10.63 18.40
CA TYR A 102 9.54 10.02 18.31
C TYR A 102 8.72 10.17 19.60
N SER A 103 9.33 10.55 20.73
CA SER A 103 8.60 10.75 21.99
C SER A 103 7.63 11.94 21.96
N LYS A 104 7.85 12.88 21.03
CA LYS A 104 7.00 14.06 20.83
C LYS A 104 5.94 13.85 19.75
N TRP A 105 6.02 12.75 19.02
CA TRP A 105 5.08 12.46 17.94
C TRP A 105 3.69 12.23 18.51
N LYS A 106 2.67 12.52 17.71
CA LYS A 106 1.26 12.39 18.09
C LYS A 106 0.54 11.46 17.12
N ILE A 107 -0.49 10.81 17.62
CA ILE A 107 -1.38 9.98 16.81
C ILE A 107 -2.27 10.91 15.95
N ILE A 108 -2.28 10.68 14.65
CA ILE A 108 -3.11 11.40 13.67
C ILE A 108 -4.21 10.52 13.07
N GLY A 109 -4.17 9.21 13.33
CA GLY A 109 -5.22 8.26 12.99
C GLY A 109 -5.00 6.93 13.69
N SER A 110 -6.08 6.22 13.99
CA SER A 110 -6.01 4.91 14.62
C SER A 110 -7.24 4.07 14.28
N HIS A 111 -7.04 2.75 14.30
CA HIS A 111 -8.12 1.78 14.23
C HIS A 111 -7.76 0.52 15.03
N THR A 112 -8.80 -0.12 15.57
CA THR A 112 -8.67 -1.34 16.36
C THR A 112 -9.57 -2.42 15.77
N SER A 113 -8.99 -3.56 15.45
CA SER A 113 -9.72 -4.80 15.13
C SER A 113 -9.64 -5.78 16.30
N ARG A 114 -10.47 -6.81 16.26
CA ARG A 114 -10.62 -7.82 17.31
C ARG A 114 -10.27 -9.20 16.77
N PHE A 115 -9.86 -10.09 17.66
CA PHE A 115 -9.62 -11.51 17.37
C PHE A 115 -10.21 -12.38 18.47
N VAL A 116 -11.34 -11.94 19.04
CA VAL A 116 -12.05 -12.65 20.12
C VAL A 116 -12.37 -14.08 19.70
N GLY A 117 -12.06 -15.04 20.56
CA GLY A 117 -12.27 -16.47 20.29
C GLY A 117 -11.34 -17.08 19.23
N SER A 118 -10.33 -16.36 18.74
CA SER A 118 -9.39 -16.91 17.76
C SER A 118 -8.51 -18.01 18.36
N PRO A 119 -8.19 -19.06 17.58
CA PRO A 119 -7.28 -20.11 18.00
C PRO A 119 -5.86 -19.57 18.19
N ARG A 120 -5.06 -20.25 19.01
CA ARG A 120 -3.72 -19.78 19.44
C ARG A 120 -2.80 -19.50 18.26
N GLU A 121 -2.83 -20.34 17.24
CA GLU A 121 -1.98 -20.26 16.05
C GLU A 121 -2.24 -18.96 15.28
N ARG A 122 -3.52 -18.61 15.12
CA ARG A 122 -3.94 -17.35 14.50
C ARG A 122 -3.46 -16.15 15.32
N VAL A 123 -3.59 -16.21 16.65
CA VAL A 123 -3.10 -15.14 17.54
C VAL A 123 -1.58 -14.98 17.41
N THR A 124 -0.83 -16.07 17.33
CA THR A 124 0.62 -16.03 17.08
C THR A 124 0.95 -15.32 15.76
N ASN A 125 0.23 -15.63 14.68
CA ASN A 125 0.42 -14.96 13.39
C ASN A 125 0.10 -13.47 13.42
N ILE A 126 -0.95 -13.06 14.15
CA ILE A 126 -1.29 -11.64 14.37
C ILE A 126 -0.15 -10.93 15.10
N ILE A 127 0.36 -11.52 16.18
CA ILE A 127 1.49 -10.97 16.95
C ILE A 127 2.74 -10.84 16.06
N ALA A 128 3.07 -11.88 15.29
CA ALA A 128 4.21 -11.85 14.37
C ALA A 128 4.07 -10.71 13.34
N SER A 129 2.89 -10.57 12.72
CA SER A 129 2.62 -9.49 11.76
C SER A 129 2.69 -8.08 12.37
N ALA A 130 2.20 -7.91 13.61
CA ALA A 130 2.31 -6.64 14.34
C ALA A 130 3.76 -6.31 14.70
N ASN A 131 4.55 -7.31 15.08
CA ASN A 131 5.98 -7.14 15.33
C ASN A 131 6.73 -6.74 14.06
N SER A 132 6.37 -7.27 12.89
CA SER A 132 6.97 -6.83 11.61
C SER A 132 6.77 -5.34 11.37
N VAL A 133 5.57 -4.78 11.66
CA VAL A 133 5.33 -3.33 11.59
C VAL A 133 6.29 -2.57 12.50
N ASN A 134 6.36 -2.96 13.78
CA ASN A 134 7.18 -2.23 14.75
C ASN A 134 8.68 -2.35 14.44
N ASN A 135 9.14 -3.52 14.02
CA ASN A 135 10.52 -3.79 13.66
C ASN A 135 10.95 -3.03 12.41
N PHE A 136 10.07 -2.92 11.41
CA PHE A 136 10.32 -2.13 10.20
C PHE A 136 10.69 -0.69 10.57
N PHE A 137 9.91 -0.05 11.44
CA PHE A 137 10.15 1.33 11.84
C PHE A 137 11.21 1.52 12.95
N ASN A 138 11.63 0.45 13.62
CA ASN A 138 12.77 0.50 14.53
C ASN A 138 14.11 0.30 13.81
N ASN A 139 14.09 -0.09 12.53
CA ASN A 139 15.29 -0.17 11.70
C ASN A 139 15.72 1.24 11.27
N ALA A 140 16.99 1.58 11.48
CA ALA A 140 17.56 2.87 11.08
C ALA A 140 17.45 3.14 9.56
N ALA A 141 17.29 2.11 8.73
CA ALA A 141 17.06 2.25 7.30
C ALA A 141 15.62 2.68 6.94
N HIS A 142 14.64 2.39 7.80
CA HIS A 142 13.22 2.69 7.52
C HIS A 142 12.51 3.33 8.73
N PRO A 143 13.05 4.43 9.30
CA PRO A 143 12.53 5.02 10.52
C PRO A 143 11.08 5.54 10.41
N TYR A 144 10.62 5.82 9.20
CA TYR A 144 9.32 6.37 8.88
C TYR A 144 8.99 6.18 7.39
N ILE A 145 7.73 6.39 7.03
CA ILE A 145 7.30 6.61 5.65
C ILE A 145 7.64 8.07 5.31
N ALA A 146 8.59 8.25 4.39
CA ALA A 146 9.05 9.59 4.02
C ALA A 146 7.89 10.42 3.41
N PRO A 147 7.98 11.76 3.44
CA PRO A 147 7.09 12.59 2.65
C PRO A 147 7.01 12.10 1.22
N ARG A 148 5.80 12.07 0.65
CA ARG A 148 5.54 11.69 -0.74
C ARG A 148 5.84 10.23 -1.08
N ASP A 149 6.17 9.42 -0.08
CA ASP A 149 6.53 8.03 -0.26
C ASP A 149 5.34 7.08 -0.11
N SER A 150 5.46 5.88 -0.67
CA SER A 150 4.49 4.79 -0.52
C SER A 150 5.10 3.64 0.28
N LEU A 151 4.25 2.91 1.00
CA LEU A 151 4.61 1.74 1.79
C LEU A 151 3.73 0.57 1.35
N SER A 152 4.37 -0.47 0.81
CA SER A 152 3.80 -1.78 0.56
C SER A 152 3.77 -2.60 1.85
N LEU A 153 2.64 -3.23 2.16
CA LEU A 153 2.54 -4.12 3.32
C LEU A 153 3.22 -5.46 3.05
N ILE A 154 3.24 -5.95 1.80
CA ILE A 154 4.08 -7.11 1.41
C ILE A 154 5.55 -6.83 1.75
N TYR A 155 6.07 -5.67 1.34
CA TYR A 155 7.46 -5.29 1.63
C TYR A 155 7.74 -5.16 3.12
N LEU A 156 6.83 -4.51 3.86
CA LEU A 156 6.94 -4.34 5.31
C LEU A 156 6.92 -5.68 6.05
N LEU A 157 6.05 -6.60 5.64
CA LEU A 157 5.90 -7.91 6.28
C LEU A 157 7.11 -8.80 6.04
N GLY A 158 7.74 -8.68 4.87
CA GLY A 158 8.88 -9.50 4.48
C GLY A 158 8.51 -10.97 4.32
N GLU A 159 9.45 -11.86 4.64
CA GLU A 159 9.24 -13.31 4.53
C GLU A 159 8.21 -13.80 5.56
N ILE A 160 7.16 -14.49 5.10
CA ILE A 160 6.19 -15.18 5.96
C ILE A 160 6.59 -16.65 6.07
N SER A 161 7.27 -17.01 7.16
CA SER A 161 7.68 -18.39 7.42
C SER A 161 7.78 -18.70 8.91
N THR A 162 7.99 -19.97 9.25
CA THR A 162 8.24 -20.36 10.65
C THR A 162 9.50 -19.75 11.23
N ARG A 163 10.46 -19.37 10.37
CA ARG A 163 11.72 -18.74 10.78
C ARG A 163 11.52 -17.29 11.20
N THR A 164 10.52 -16.62 10.63
CA THR A 164 10.13 -15.24 10.95
C THR A 164 9.02 -15.17 12.01
N GLY A 165 8.74 -16.29 12.68
CA GLY A 165 7.84 -16.34 13.84
C GLY A 165 6.38 -16.65 13.51
N TYR A 166 6.06 -16.95 12.25
CA TYR A 166 4.71 -17.36 11.85
C TYR A 166 4.49 -18.87 12.07
N THR A 167 3.22 -19.26 12.15
CA THR A 167 2.78 -20.65 12.32
C THR A 167 1.72 -21.00 11.28
N TRP A 168 1.42 -22.29 11.16
CA TRP A 168 0.33 -22.78 10.32
C TRP A 168 -1.02 -22.27 10.85
N GLY A 169 -1.86 -21.79 9.95
CA GLY A 169 -3.24 -21.42 10.22
C GLY A 169 -4.09 -21.64 8.97
N LYS A 170 -5.28 -21.05 8.98
CA LYS A 170 -6.19 -21.06 7.81
C LYS A 170 -6.00 -19.80 6.98
N ALA A 171 -5.99 -19.98 5.66
CA ALA A 171 -6.13 -18.93 4.67
C ALA A 171 -7.24 -19.31 3.68
N ILE A 172 -7.76 -18.33 2.96
CA ILE A 172 -8.69 -18.58 1.86
C ILE A 172 -7.86 -18.80 0.59
N GLY A 173 -7.92 -20.01 0.05
CA GLY A 173 -7.36 -20.39 -1.24
C GLY A 173 -8.43 -20.41 -2.34
N PHE A 174 -8.02 -20.78 -3.55
CA PHE A 174 -8.91 -20.94 -4.70
C PHE A 174 -8.63 -22.28 -5.39
N GLU A 175 -9.62 -23.15 -5.46
CA GLU A 175 -9.53 -24.47 -6.10
C GLU A 175 -10.80 -24.72 -6.92
N ASN A 176 -10.65 -25.18 -8.17
CA ASN A 176 -11.77 -25.52 -9.07
C ASN A 176 -12.84 -24.43 -9.28
N GLY A 177 -12.47 -23.15 -9.18
CA GLY A 177 -13.43 -22.05 -9.31
C GLY A 177 -14.06 -21.59 -7.99
N GLU A 178 -13.78 -22.28 -6.89
CA GLU A 178 -14.35 -22.05 -5.58
C GLU A 178 -13.29 -21.58 -4.56
N LEU A 179 -13.73 -20.81 -3.57
CA LEU A 179 -12.86 -20.41 -2.47
C LEU A 179 -12.95 -21.46 -1.38
N ILE A 180 -11.80 -21.88 -0.87
CA ILE A 180 -11.71 -22.95 0.13
C ILE A 180 -10.77 -22.55 1.27
N ASP A 181 -11.03 -23.06 2.47
CA ASP A 181 -10.08 -23.01 3.58
C ASP A 181 -8.88 -23.89 3.25
N VAL A 182 -7.69 -23.30 3.14
CA VAL A 182 -6.42 -24.01 2.95
C VAL A 182 -5.49 -23.79 4.14
N PRO A 183 -4.72 -24.81 4.56
CA PRO A 183 -3.62 -24.62 5.49
C PRO A 183 -2.55 -23.71 4.86
N ALA A 184 -2.15 -22.66 5.58
CA ALA A 184 -1.07 -21.77 5.16
C ALA A 184 -0.28 -21.24 6.37
N ILE A 185 1.04 -21.09 6.21
CA ILE A 185 1.84 -20.37 7.20
C ILE A 185 1.44 -18.89 7.17
N GLY A 186 1.24 -18.28 8.34
CA GLY A 186 0.69 -16.93 8.42
C GLY A 186 -0.83 -16.87 8.22
N GLY A 187 -1.55 -17.99 8.33
CA GLY A 187 -3.01 -17.97 8.29
C GLY A 187 -3.59 -16.96 9.29
N GLY A 188 -4.44 -16.04 8.79
CA GLY A 188 -5.06 -14.96 9.56
C GLY A 188 -4.36 -13.59 9.51
N ILE A 189 -3.21 -13.45 8.83
CA ILE A 189 -2.48 -12.16 8.73
C ILE A 189 -3.26 -11.07 7.99
N CYS A 190 -4.29 -11.40 7.21
CA CYS A 190 -5.16 -10.41 6.57
C CYS A 190 -5.87 -9.47 7.56
N GLN A 191 -5.87 -9.78 8.86
CA GLN A 191 -6.32 -8.84 9.89
C GLN A 191 -5.43 -7.60 9.99
N LEU A 192 -4.12 -7.71 9.73
CA LEU A 192 -3.21 -6.58 9.74
C LEU A 192 -3.59 -5.51 8.70
N PRO A 193 -3.65 -5.79 7.38
CA PRO A 193 -4.09 -4.79 6.39
C PRO A 193 -5.51 -4.29 6.68
N SER A 194 -6.41 -5.15 7.18
CA SER A 194 -7.76 -4.75 7.62
C SER A 194 -7.78 -3.82 8.84
N THR A 195 -6.67 -3.68 9.55
CA THR A 195 -6.51 -2.71 10.65
C THR A 195 -5.70 -1.49 10.20
N VAL A 196 -4.71 -1.68 9.33
CA VAL A 196 -3.90 -0.59 8.75
C VAL A 196 -4.72 0.28 7.82
N PHE A 197 -5.53 -0.30 6.92
CA PHE A 197 -6.37 0.44 5.97
C PHE A 197 -7.22 1.52 6.66
N PRO A 198 -8.10 1.20 7.62
CA PRO A 198 -8.93 2.22 8.26
C PRO A 198 -8.12 3.22 9.10
N ALA A 199 -7.00 2.80 9.73
CA ALA A 199 -6.14 3.71 10.48
C ALA A 199 -5.46 4.73 9.54
N ALA A 200 -4.92 4.26 8.42
CA ALA A 200 -4.29 5.08 7.38
C ALA A 200 -5.32 6.02 6.71
N ALA A 201 -6.51 5.50 6.38
CA ALA A 201 -7.59 6.29 5.81
C ALA A 201 -8.00 7.44 6.76
N LYS A 202 -8.19 7.15 8.06
CA LYS A 202 -8.51 8.17 9.08
C LYS A 202 -7.39 9.19 9.29
N ALA A 203 -6.13 8.79 9.07
CA ALA A 203 -4.97 9.67 9.12
C ALA A 203 -4.82 10.56 7.87
N GLY A 204 -5.70 10.41 6.86
CA GLY A 204 -5.63 11.18 5.61
C GLY A 204 -4.56 10.68 4.65
N LEU A 205 -4.01 9.48 4.88
CA LEU A 205 -3.10 8.83 3.93
C LEU A 205 -3.89 8.33 2.72
N ASP A 206 -3.22 8.31 1.57
CA ASP A 206 -3.80 7.79 0.32
C ASP A 206 -3.66 6.27 0.28
N ILE A 207 -4.74 5.60 -0.14
CA ILE A 207 -4.80 4.15 -0.23
C ILE A 207 -4.67 3.81 -1.71
N VAL A 208 -3.44 3.46 -2.10
CA VAL A 208 -3.02 3.31 -3.50
C VAL A 208 -3.54 2.00 -4.08
N GLU A 209 -3.33 0.93 -3.32
CA GLU A 209 -3.78 -0.41 -3.66
C GLU A 209 -4.49 -0.99 -2.46
N ARG A 210 -5.66 -1.59 -2.69
CA ARG A 210 -6.42 -2.31 -1.68
C ARG A 210 -7.33 -3.31 -2.36
N THR A 211 -7.22 -4.57 -1.93
CA THR A 211 -8.14 -5.63 -2.33
C THR A 211 -8.96 -6.07 -1.12
N SER A 212 -10.30 -6.05 -1.24
CA SER A 212 -11.20 -6.57 -0.21
C SER A 212 -11.19 -8.10 -0.16
N HIS A 213 -11.63 -8.67 0.95
CA HIS A 213 -11.91 -10.09 1.06
C HIS A 213 -13.09 -10.48 0.19
N ALA A 214 -13.10 -11.73 -0.26
CA ALA A 214 -14.23 -12.31 -0.96
C ALA A 214 -15.39 -12.69 -0.02
N TYR A 215 -15.09 -12.98 1.25
CA TYR A 215 -16.08 -13.22 2.31
C TYR A 215 -15.98 -12.13 3.36
N PHE A 216 -17.09 -11.75 3.98
CA PHE A 216 -17.09 -10.73 5.01
C PHE A 216 -16.33 -11.22 6.27
N PRO A 217 -15.23 -10.56 6.71
CA PRO A 217 -14.47 -10.99 7.88
C PRO A 217 -15.13 -10.53 9.18
N TYR A 218 -16.30 -11.10 9.48
CA TYR A 218 -17.20 -10.67 10.56
C TYR A 218 -16.54 -10.59 11.95
N PHE A 219 -15.48 -11.35 12.20
CA PHE A 219 -14.82 -11.45 13.51
C PHE A 219 -13.71 -10.42 13.71
N TYR A 220 -13.32 -9.66 12.69
CA TYR A 220 -12.34 -8.58 12.83
C TYR A 220 -12.95 -7.35 13.51
N TRP A 221 -14.28 -7.16 13.46
CA TRP A 221 -14.93 -5.97 13.98
C TRP A 221 -16.17 -6.32 14.79
N GLY A 222 -16.56 -5.38 15.66
CA GLY A 222 -17.93 -5.38 16.16
C GLY A 222 -18.89 -4.99 15.04
N TYR A 223 -20.08 -5.58 15.05
CA TYR A 223 -21.17 -5.09 14.24
C TYR A 223 -21.64 -3.73 14.79
N PRO A 224 -21.88 -2.68 13.97
CA PRO A 224 -21.89 -2.62 12.50
C PRO A 224 -20.63 -2.02 11.84
N GLU A 225 -19.52 -1.88 12.56
CA GLU A 225 -18.40 -0.99 12.22
C GLU A 225 -17.44 -1.52 11.13
N GLY A 226 -17.55 -2.79 10.73
CA GLY A 226 -16.55 -3.47 9.90
C GLY A 226 -16.79 -3.49 8.39
N PHE A 227 -17.99 -3.16 7.91
CA PHE A 227 -18.30 -3.29 6.48
C PHE A 227 -17.44 -2.35 5.64
N GLY A 228 -16.87 -2.85 4.55
CA GLY A 228 -16.06 -2.03 3.64
C GLY A 228 -14.70 -1.60 4.20
N PHE A 229 -14.32 -1.92 5.44
CA PHE A 229 -13.00 -1.60 6.01
C PHE A 229 -11.97 -2.73 5.88
N ASP A 230 -12.28 -3.75 5.10
CA ASP A 230 -11.48 -4.96 5.00
C ASP A 230 -10.45 -4.90 3.87
N ALA A 231 -9.20 -5.20 4.16
CA ALA A 231 -8.14 -5.30 3.17
C ALA A 231 -7.38 -6.62 3.34
N THR A 232 -6.88 -7.15 2.23
CA THR A 232 -6.14 -8.42 2.18
C THR A 232 -4.65 -8.17 1.92
N VAL A 233 -3.84 -9.17 2.23
CA VAL A 233 -2.43 -9.22 1.82
C VAL A 233 -2.06 -10.68 1.57
N ALA A 234 -1.33 -10.97 0.49
CA ALA A 234 -0.81 -12.32 0.23
C ALA A 234 0.60 -12.26 -0.39
N PRO A 235 1.64 -12.14 0.45
CA PRO A 235 3.02 -12.16 -0.03
C PRO A 235 3.38 -13.48 -0.74
N PRO A 236 4.34 -13.47 -1.69
CA PRO A 236 5.04 -12.28 -2.20
C PRO A 236 4.39 -11.65 -3.46
N TRP A 237 3.42 -12.31 -4.11
CA TRP A 237 2.89 -11.90 -5.43
C TRP A 237 1.36 -11.73 -5.49
N GLY A 238 0.66 -11.89 -4.38
CA GLY A 238 -0.79 -11.72 -4.33
C GLY A 238 -1.19 -10.29 -3.99
N PRO A 239 -2.45 -10.07 -3.54
CA PRO A 239 -2.92 -8.74 -3.19
C PRO A 239 -2.03 -8.03 -2.18
N ASP A 240 -1.86 -6.72 -2.33
CA ASP A 240 -1.19 -5.86 -1.36
C ASP A 240 -2.15 -4.78 -0.82
N LEU A 241 -1.77 -4.21 0.32
CA LEU A 241 -2.25 -2.90 0.76
C LEU A 241 -1.06 -1.95 0.62
N VAL A 242 -1.15 -1.03 -0.34
CA VAL A 242 -0.15 0.02 -0.52
C VAL A 242 -0.74 1.33 -0.01
N ILE A 243 -0.10 1.93 0.98
CA ILE A 243 -0.48 3.25 1.53
C ILE A 243 0.54 4.30 1.12
N ARG A 244 0.12 5.55 1.01
CA ARG A 244 0.99 6.65 0.58
C ARG A 244 0.86 7.86 1.48
N ASN A 245 2.02 8.40 1.82
CA ASN A 245 2.15 9.62 2.61
C ASN A 245 2.08 10.85 1.70
N LEU A 246 0.93 11.54 1.72
CA LEU A 246 0.73 12.81 1.01
C LEU A 246 1.02 14.04 1.90
N TYR A 247 1.70 13.87 3.04
CA TYR A 247 2.18 14.99 3.84
C TYR A 247 3.61 15.39 3.45
N ASP A 248 3.98 16.62 3.79
CA ASP A 248 5.37 17.12 3.74
C ASP A 248 6.19 16.71 4.96
N HIS A 249 5.59 15.95 5.88
CA HIS A 249 6.24 15.41 7.07
C HIS A 249 6.21 13.88 7.04
N PRO A 250 7.16 13.23 7.71
CA PRO A 250 7.17 11.78 7.83
C PRO A 250 6.00 11.30 8.68
N VAL A 251 5.55 10.08 8.42
CA VAL A 251 4.58 9.36 9.25
C VAL A 251 5.08 7.97 9.56
N ARG A 252 4.63 7.38 10.66
CA ARG A 252 5.02 6.03 11.09
C ARG A 252 3.80 5.25 11.52
N LEU A 253 3.81 3.92 11.30
CA LEU A 253 2.83 3.04 11.91
C LEU A 253 3.39 2.47 13.23
N PHE A 254 2.50 2.29 14.19
CA PHE A 254 2.76 1.53 15.41
C PHE A 254 1.64 0.50 15.59
N ALA A 255 2.02 -0.74 15.88
CA ALA A 255 1.09 -1.83 16.09
C ALA A 255 1.09 -2.27 17.55
N ARG A 256 -0.08 -2.37 18.17
CA ARG A 256 -0.27 -2.84 19.53
C ARG A 256 -1.20 -4.04 19.54
N VAL A 257 -0.74 -5.15 20.10
CA VAL A 257 -1.58 -6.34 20.33
C VAL A 257 -1.85 -6.46 21.81
N ASP A 258 -3.13 -6.57 22.17
CA ASP A 258 -3.57 -6.88 23.53
C ASP A 258 -4.22 -8.26 23.52
N THR A 259 -3.54 -9.24 24.09
CA THR A 259 -4.03 -10.63 24.14
C THR A 259 -5.14 -10.84 25.16
N ASN A 260 -5.25 -9.96 26.17
CA ASN A 260 -6.31 -10.04 27.18
C ASN A 260 -7.61 -9.47 26.63
N ALA A 261 -7.54 -8.28 26.00
CA ALA A 261 -8.67 -7.67 25.31
C ALA A 261 -8.96 -8.31 23.94
N GLN A 262 -8.04 -9.15 23.45
CA GLN A 262 -8.07 -9.79 22.14
C GLN A 262 -8.20 -8.80 20.98
N THR A 263 -7.35 -7.76 20.97
CA THR A 263 -7.38 -6.67 20.00
C THR A 263 -6.04 -6.41 19.33
N LEU A 264 -6.09 -6.00 18.06
CA LEU A 264 -4.96 -5.43 17.32
C LEU A 264 -5.31 -3.97 17.01
N THR A 265 -4.46 -3.04 17.46
CA THR A 265 -4.58 -1.62 17.17
C THR A 265 -3.44 -1.18 16.26
N ILE A 266 -3.76 -0.41 15.22
CA ILE A 266 -2.78 0.34 14.43
C ILE A 266 -2.96 1.82 14.72
N GLU A 267 -1.84 2.49 14.96
CA GLU A 267 -1.75 3.92 15.16
C GLU A 267 -0.84 4.51 14.10
N VAL A 268 -1.25 5.64 13.53
CA VAL A 268 -0.45 6.44 12.61
C VAL A 268 0.08 7.64 13.40
N TRP A 269 1.40 7.70 13.54
CA TRP A 269 2.12 8.72 14.29
C TRP A 269 2.78 9.72 13.34
N ALA A 270 2.81 10.99 13.74
CA ALA A 270 3.48 12.05 12.99
C ALA A 270 4.10 13.09 13.95
N PRO A 271 5.10 13.88 13.49
CA PRO A 271 5.65 14.99 14.25
C PRO A 271 4.58 15.98 14.73
N PRO A 272 4.77 16.64 15.89
CA PRO A 272 3.77 17.55 16.44
C PRO A 272 3.52 18.80 15.56
N GLU A 273 4.47 19.17 14.71
CA GLU A 273 4.38 20.28 13.76
C GLU A 273 3.40 20.00 12.62
N LEU A 274 3.20 18.71 12.28
CA LEU A 274 2.26 18.32 11.25
C LEU A 274 0.85 18.73 11.68
N LYS A 275 0.17 19.46 10.80
CA LYS A 275 -1.26 19.70 10.84
C LYS A 275 -1.92 18.64 9.95
N PRO A 276 -2.63 17.65 10.53
CA PRO A 276 -3.28 16.62 9.73
C PRO A 276 -4.30 17.23 8.78
N PHE A 277 -4.54 16.58 7.65
CA PHE A 277 -5.66 16.93 6.79
C PHE A 277 -6.97 16.78 7.57
N HIS A 278 -7.97 17.57 7.19
CA HIS A 278 -9.32 17.28 7.64
C HIS A 278 -9.82 16.06 6.87
N VAL A 279 -10.29 15.04 7.61
CA VAL A 279 -10.70 13.75 7.06
C VAL A 279 -12.07 13.40 7.63
N GLU A 280 -12.96 12.95 6.76
CA GLU A 280 -14.24 12.34 7.10
C GLU A 280 -14.28 10.95 6.48
N ILE A 281 -14.72 9.97 7.25
CA ILE A 281 -15.04 8.64 6.76
C ILE A 281 -16.56 8.56 6.64
N ASP A 282 -17.03 8.41 5.41
CA ASP A 282 -18.44 8.33 5.07
C ASP A 282 -18.86 6.87 4.83
N GLY A 283 -20.01 6.49 5.40
CA GLY A 283 -20.44 5.10 5.50
C GLY A 283 -20.00 4.40 6.80
N PRO A 284 -20.00 3.05 6.86
CA PRO A 284 -20.21 2.16 5.72
C PRO A 284 -21.66 2.13 5.24
N TYR A 285 -21.83 1.96 3.94
CA TYR A 285 -23.12 1.69 3.30
C TYR A 285 -23.12 0.28 2.71
N LEU A 286 -24.15 -0.51 3.03
CA LEU A 286 -24.27 -1.90 2.60
C LEU A 286 -25.42 -2.06 1.62
N TYR A 287 -25.25 -2.93 0.63
CA TYR A 287 -26.22 -3.19 -0.42
C TYR A 287 -26.36 -4.69 -0.69
N SER A 288 -27.57 -5.14 -1.00
CA SER A 288 -27.85 -6.47 -1.55
C SER A 288 -28.68 -6.34 -2.81
N ALA A 289 -28.23 -6.94 -3.91
CA ALA A 289 -28.90 -6.85 -5.22
C ALA A 289 -29.29 -5.39 -5.63
N GLY A 290 -28.47 -4.40 -5.27
CA GLY A 290 -28.72 -2.98 -5.53
C GLY A 290 -29.57 -2.25 -4.48
N THR A 291 -30.17 -2.96 -3.54
CA THR A 291 -30.98 -2.39 -2.45
C THR A 291 -30.11 -2.04 -1.26
N TYR A 292 -30.20 -0.80 -0.78
CA TYR A 292 -29.51 -0.36 0.44
C TYR A 292 -30.06 -1.08 1.68
N ILE A 293 -29.16 -1.53 2.54
CA ILE A 293 -29.45 -2.17 3.81
C ILE A 293 -28.81 -1.32 4.90
N PRO A 294 -29.58 -0.78 5.86
CA PRO A 294 -29.02 -0.07 7.00
C PRO A 294 -27.97 -0.93 7.71
N THR A 295 -26.74 -0.43 7.81
CA THR A 295 -25.62 -1.21 8.35
C THR A 295 -25.79 -1.61 9.79
N ALA A 296 -26.65 -0.93 10.57
CA ALA A 296 -27.04 -1.30 11.93
C ALA A 296 -28.11 -2.41 12.01
N GLN A 297 -28.73 -2.81 10.90
CA GLN A 297 -29.80 -3.83 10.83
C GLN A 297 -29.41 -5.10 10.06
N ALA A 298 -28.43 -5.03 9.16
CA ALA A 298 -27.83 -6.14 8.43
C ALA A 298 -27.39 -7.39 9.23
N GLY A 299 -27.10 -7.29 10.52
CA GLY A 299 -26.50 -8.35 11.33
C GLY A 299 -25.25 -8.98 10.70
N TRP A 300 -25.12 -10.28 10.85
CA TRP A 300 -24.06 -11.02 10.18
C TRP A 300 -24.34 -11.09 8.67
N VAL A 301 -23.31 -10.86 7.85
CA VAL A 301 -23.43 -10.94 6.38
C VAL A 301 -22.85 -12.28 5.93
N TRP A 302 -23.75 -13.21 5.67
CA TRP A 302 -23.50 -14.56 5.14
C TRP A 302 -24.04 -14.70 3.70
N TRP A 303 -24.64 -13.63 3.18
CA TRP A 303 -25.22 -13.50 1.85
C TRP A 303 -24.38 -12.56 0.98
N SER A 304 -24.59 -12.61 -0.34
CA SER A 304 -23.84 -11.77 -1.28
C SER A 304 -24.18 -10.30 -1.12
N ALA A 305 -23.18 -9.48 -0.81
CA ALA A 305 -23.37 -8.07 -0.47
C ALA A 305 -22.30 -7.19 -1.10
N ARG A 306 -22.59 -5.90 -1.26
CA ARG A 306 -21.59 -4.88 -1.57
C ARG A 306 -21.57 -3.85 -0.46
N ALA A 307 -20.39 -3.49 0.00
CA ALA A 307 -20.20 -2.40 0.95
C ALA A 307 -19.36 -1.30 0.33
N VAL A 308 -19.58 -0.06 0.73
CA VAL A 308 -18.71 1.07 0.40
C VAL A 308 -18.45 1.92 1.63
N VAL A 309 -17.19 2.28 1.80
CA VAL A 309 -16.74 3.34 2.71
C VAL A 309 -16.03 4.38 1.88
N SER A 310 -16.29 5.65 2.11
CA SER A 310 -15.62 6.71 1.36
C SER A 310 -14.75 7.55 2.27
N GLN A 311 -13.50 7.75 1.87
CA GLN A 311 -12.60 8.68 2.53
C GLN A 311 -12.74 10.03 1.83
N LYS A 312 -13.20 11.03 2.56
CA LYS A 312 -13.22 12.43 2.13
C LYS A 312 -12.08 13.14 2.82
N VAL A 313 -11.22 13.79 2.04
CA VAL A 313 -10.08 14.53 2.58
C VAL A 313 -10.07 15.92 1.98
N TRP A 314 -9.94 16.93 2.83
CA TRP A 314 -9.87 18.32 2.43
C TRP A 314 -8.41 18.77 2.41
N VAL A 315 -7.96 19.18 1.23
CA VAL A 315 -6.58 19.54 0.93
C VAL A 315 -6.60 20.76 0.02
N ASP A 316 -5.87 21.81 0.39
CA ASP A 316 -5.67 23.04 -0.40
C ASP A 316 -6.98 23.67 -0.92
N GLY A 317 -8.03 23.66 -0.08
CA GLY A 317 -9.35 24.23 -0.41
C GLY A 317 -10.22 23.35 -1.31
N SER A 318 -9.74 22.17 -1.71
CA SER A 318 -10.50 21.15 -2.44
C SER A 318 -10.81 19.96 -1.55
N MET A 319 -11.91 19.26 -1.83
CA MET A 319 -12.20 17.96 -1.23
C MET A 319 -12.05 16.90 -2.32
N TRP A 320 -11.28 15.86 -2.04
CA TRP A 320 -11.29 14.64 -2.83
C TRP A 320 -12.01 13.53 -2.06
N ASN A 321 -12.84 12.78 -2.78
CA ASN A 321 -13.68 11.72 -2.24
C ASN A 321 -13.29 10.39 -2.88
N ARG A 322 -12.81 9.44 -2.07
CA ARG A 322 -12.44 8.09 -2.51
C ARG A 322 -13.36 7.03 -1.95
N PRO A 323 -14.27 6.47 -2.77
CA PRO A 323 -15.05 5.31 -2.38
C PRO A 323 -14.21 4.03 -2.50
N PHE A 324 -14.21 3.22 -1.45
CA PHE A 324 -13.62 1.88 -1.41
C PHE A 324 -14.75 0.86 -1.36
N TRP A 325 -14.92 0.13 -2.46
CA TRP A 325 -15.94 -0.91 -2.57
C TRP A 325 -15.39 -2.26 -2.12
N SER A 326 -16.14 -2.96 -1.29
CA SER A 326 -15.98 -4.38 -1.01
C SER A 326 -17.15 -5.15 -1.62
N SER A 327 -16.86 -6.29 -2.24
CA SER A 327 -17.88 -7.20 -2.77
C SER A 327 -17.75 -8.56 -2.10
N TYR A 328 -18.73 -8.89 -1.26
CA TYR A 328 -18.78 -10.14 -0.52
C TYR A 328 -19.65 -11.15 -1.26
N ARG A 329 -19.19 -12.40 -1.33
CA ARG A 329 -19.95 -13.55 -1.77
C ARG A 329 -20.66 -14.18 -0.58
N ARG A 330 -21.74 -14.90 -0.86
CA ARG A 330 -22.33 -15.82 0.11
C ARG A 330 -21.25 -16.80 0.60
N ASP A 331 -21.07 -16.89 1.91
CA ASP A 331 -20.15 -17.86 2.52
C ASP A 331 -20.82 -19.24 2.50
N PRO A 332 -20.25 -20.26 1.84
CA PRO A 332 -20.86 -21.60 1.77
C PRO A 332 -20.78 -22.38 3.09
N HIS A 333 -19.99 -21.91 4.06
CA HIS A 333 -19.85 -22.57 5.36
C HIS A 333 -20.96 -22.20 6.37
N TRP A 334 -21.90 -21.33 5.98
CA TRP A 334 -23.05 -20.89 6.78
C TRP A 334 -24.35 -20.89 5.95
#